data_AF-A0A1H2W7J8-F1
#
_entry.id   AF-A0A1H2W7J8-F1
#
_cell.length_a   1.000
_cell.length_b   1.000
_cell.length_c   1.000
_cell.angle_alpha   90.00
_cell.angle_beta   90.00
_cell.angle_gamma   90.00
#
_symmetry.space_group_name_H-M   'P 1'
#
loop_
_entity.id
_entity.type
_entity.pdbx_description
1 polymer ?
#
loop_
_entity_poly.entity_id
_entity_poly.type
_entity_poly.pdbx_seq_one_letter_code
_entity_poly.pdbx_strand_id
1 'polypeptide(L)'
;MNGKEKKTKSAGIPSVGNHLSRVVTEVEHSVDRSRFRVLGPLEVIRNGQDRTPKPFQQRVLLAILLLNANKLVTTDAIIDQMWGSRPPDSARAAVQMYVCGIRRSLAGDGDPREHAVLKTCPSGYLLVAAPGQLDVSRFRAHLTRARGLLDTGRCVDAAAEFRLALSLWRGRVLADLARWPEYDRYARYLEEERLSALESRIDLDLEHGPDAGLIAELEQLCAYHPYCEGFHRRLMLAYCRSGRRAEALDVYARAQRVLREEVGIEPGQALRAVQRTILQDGGQERRQSNRRR
;
A
#
# COMPACT_ATOMS: atom_id res chain seq x y z
N MET A 1 -50.25 72.08 -27.83
CA MET A 1 -51.37 71.18 -28.21
C MET A 1 -50.88 70.20 -29.26
N ASN A 2 -51.28 68.94 -29.12
CA ASN A 2 -50.94 67.77 -29.94
C ASN A 2 -49.48 67.27 -29.81
N GLY A 3 -49.19 66.00 -29.54
CA GLY A 3 -50.04 64.81 -29.44
C GLY A 3 -49.39 63.64 -30.18
N LYS A 4 -49.44 62.46 -29.53
CA LYS A 4 -49.24 61.09 -30.05
C LYS A 4 -47.80 60.63 -30.30
N GLU A 5 -47.40 59.39 -30.11
CA GLU A 5 -47.92 58.15 -29.48
C GLU A 5 -46.74 57.17 -29.54
N LYS A 6 -46.52 56.35 -28.50
CA LYS A 6 -46.46 54.87 -28.63
C LYS A 6 -46.00 54.18 -27.34
N LYS A 7 -46.99 53.56 -26.69
CA LYS A 7 -47.06 52.17 -26.21
C LYS A 7 -45.79 51.45 -25.69
N THR A 8 -45.87 51.19 -24.38
CA THR A 8 -45.70 49.89 -23.67
C THR A 8 -44.37 49.17 -23.75
N LYS A 9 -43.72 49.01 -22.58
CA LYS A 9 -43.12 47.73 -22.17
C LYS A 9 -43.08 47.60 -20.65
N SER A 10 -43.42 46.39 -20.23
CA SER A 10 -43.55 45.85 -18.88
C SER A 10 -42.31 46.09 -18.01
N ALA A 11 -42.56 46.39 -16.73
CA ALA A 11 -41.56 46.49 -15.68
C ALA A 11 -41.02 45.09 -15.33
N GLY A 12 -39.82 44.79 -15.82
CA GLY A 12 -38.97 43.70 -15.31
C GLY A 12 -37.95 44.27 -14.34
N ILE A 13 -37.90 43.68 -13.14
CA ILE A 13 -36.92 43.93 -12.08
C ILE A 13 -35.49 43.82 -12.66
N PRO A 14 -34.56 44.74 -12.36
CA PRO A 14 -33.18 44.57 -12.78
C PRO A 14 -32.56 43.38 -12.01
N SER A 15 -32.38 42.28 -12.73
CA SER A 15 -31.54 41.16 -12.34
C SER A 15 -30.13 41.67 -12.10
N VAL A 16 -29.68 41.60 -10.85
CA VAL A 16 -28.30 41.84 -10.42
C VAL A 16 -27.44 40.70 -10.98
N GLY A 17 -27.01 40.87 -12.23
CA GLY A 17 -26.19 39.92 -12.96
C GLY A 17 -24.75 40.39 -13.10
N ASN A 18 -23.82 39.49 -12.81
CA ASN A 18 -22.49 39.42 -13.41
C ASN A 18 -21.37 40.37 -12.95
N HIS A 19 -21.15 40.48 -11.64
CA HIS A 19 -19.83 40.90 -11.13
C HIS A 19 -19.16 39.97 -10.10
N LEU A 20 -19.76 38.82 -9.76
CA LEU A 20 -19.16 37.86 -8.81
C LEU A 20 -18.59 36.59 -9.46
N SER A 21 -18.73 36.41 -10.77
CA SER A 21 -18.26 35.22 -11.49
C SER A 21 -16.83 35.32 -12.05
N ARG A 22 -16.17 36.49 -11.91
CA ARG A 22 -14.83 36.74 -12.47
C ARG A 22 -13.69 36.84 -11.45
N VAL A 23 -13.97 36.67 -10.15
CA VAL A 23 -12.94 36.71 -9.08
C VAL A 23 -12.81 35.36 -8.35
N VAL A 24 -13.66 34.38 -8.66
CA VAL A 24 -13.55 33.01 -8.12
C VAL A 24 -12.74 32.08 -9.04
N THR A 25 -12.23 32.59 -10.16
CA THR A 25 -11.38 31.83 -11.10
C THR A 25 -9.96 32.40 -11.12
N GLU A 26 -9.35 32.65 -9.96
CA GLU A 26 -7.93 33.05 -9.91
C GLU A 26 -7.21 32.70 -8.59
N VAL A 27 -7.79 31.82 -7.76
CA VAL A 27 -7.14 31.30 -6.55
C VAL A 27 -7.32 29.78 -6.43
N GLU A 28 -7.25 29.05 -7.56
CA GLU A 28 -6.76 27.68 -7.52
C GLU A 28 -5.22 27.75 -7.47
N HIS A 29 -4.68 28.01 -6.28
CA HIS A 29 -3.26 27.80 -6.02
C HIS A 29 -2.93 26.38 -6.50
N SER A 30 -2.01 26.28 -7.45
CA SER A 30 -1.59 25.05 -8.09
C SER A 30 -1.32 23.99 -7.02
N VAL A 31 -2.27 23.06 -6.83
CA VAL A 31 -2.03 21.92 -5.97
C VAL A 31 -0.91 21.16 -6.66
N ASP A 32 0.29 21.21 -6.12
CA ASP A 32 1.41 20.42 -6.59
C ASP A 32 1.00 18.94 -6.45
N ARG A 33 0.52 18.34 -7.54
CA ARG A 33 -0.01 16.96 -7.58
C ARG A 33 1.14 15.96 -7.68
N SER A 34 2.22 16.19 -6.93
CA SER A 34 3.31 15.23 -6.79
C SER A 34 2.80 14.00 -6.03
N ARG A 35 3.00 12.82 -6.62
CA ARG A 35 2.74 11.51 -6.03
C ARG A 35 4.05 10.74 -5.95
N PHE A 36 4.39 10.30 -4.76
CA PHE A 36 5.55 9.46 -4.48
C PHE A 36 5.06 8.05 -4.22
N ARG A 37 5.69 7.08 -4.88
CA ARG A 37 5.26 5.69 -4.79
C ARG A 37 6.42 4.77 -4.50
N VAL A 38 6.39 4.12 -3.34
CA VAL A 38 7.43 3.20 -2.84
C VAL A 38 6.92 1.76 -2.67
N LEU A 39 5.60 1.54 -2.73
CA LEU A 39 4.97 0.21 -2.63
C LEU A 39 5.02 -0.53 -3.98
N GLY A 40 6.23 -0.79 -4.45
CA GLY A 40 6.56 -1.21 -5.82
C GLY A 40 7.83 -0.50 -6.28
N PRO A 41 8.19 -0.57 -7.58
CA PRO A 41 9.29 0.22 -8.10
C PRO A 41 9.15 1.71 -7.75
N LEU A 42 10.25 2.37 -7.42
CA LEU A 42 10.24 3.79 -7.06
C LEU A 42 9.71 4.60 -8.24
N GLU A 43 8.60 5.30 -8.02
CA GLU A 43 8.00 6.24 -8.97
C GLU A 43 7.75 7.61 -8.32
N VAL A 44 8.02 8.66 -9.07
CA VAL A 44 7.58 10.02 -8.77
C VAL A 44 6.77 10.53 -9.95
N ILE A 45 5.50 10.83 -9.73
CA ILE A 45 4.61 11.37 -10.76
C ILE A 45 4.24 12.78 -10.36
N ARG A 46 4.54 13.77 -11.20
CA ARG A 46 4.15 15.17 -10.97
C ARG A 46 3.35 15.64 -12.17
N ASN A 47 2.12 16.11 -11.94
CA ASN A 47 1.22 16.59 -12.99
C ASN A 47 1.06 15.57 -14.15
N GLY A 48 1.01 14.26 -13.80
CA GLY A 48 0.88 13.17 -14.76
C GLY A 48 2.17 12.76 -15.49
N GLN A 49 3.28 13.46 -15.26
CA GLN A 49 4.59 13.15 -15.88
C GLN A 49 5.48 12.38 -14.91
N ASP A 50 6.23 11.41 -15.43
CA ASP A 50 7.25 10.71 -14.67
C ASP A 50 8.45 11.65 -14.41
N ARG A 51 8.72 11.86 -13.13
CA ARG A 51 9.80 12.68 -12.59
C ARG A 51 10.76 11.87 -11.72
N THR A 52 10.70 10.54 -11.85
CA THR A 52 11.59 9.63 -11.13
C THR A 52 13.05 9.90 -11.53
N PRO A 53 13.96 10.12 -10.57
CA PRO A 53 15.38 10.25 -10.89
C PRO A 53 15.88 9.02 -11.64
N LYS A 54 16.62 9.21 -12.74
CA LYS A 54 17.20 8.08 -13.49
C LYS A 54 18.41 7.43 -12.78
N PRO A 55 19.36 8.19 -12.20
CA PRO A 55 20.56 7.61 -11.60
C PRO A 55 20.23 6.80 -10.34
N PHE A 56 20.77 5.57 -10.27
CA PHE A 56 20.51 4.65 -9.16
C PHE A 56 20.74 5.27 -7.78
N GLN A 57 21.88 5.94 -7.58
CA GLN A 57 22.21 6.55 -6.27
C GLN A 57 21.25 7.69 -5.87
N GLN A 58 20.68 8.43 -6.83
CA GLN A 58 19.66 9.43 -6.55
C GLN A 58 18.33 8.78 -6.16
N ARG A 59 17.98 7.63 -6.76
CA ARG A 59 16.79 6.86 -6.40
C ARG A 59 16.92 6.26 -5.00
N VAL A 60 18.09 5.72 -4.65
CA VAL A 60 18.39 5.22 -3.29
C VAL A 60 18.24 6.33 -2.26
N LEU A 61 18.88 7.48 -2.47
CA LEU A 61 18.76 8.61 -1.56
C LEU A 61 17.30 9.11 -1.45
N LEU A 62 16.58 9.19 -2.57
CA LEU A 62 15.18 9.57 -2.55
C LEU A 62 14.32 8.56 -1.78
N ALA A 63 14.56 7.25 -1.96
CA ALA A 63 13.85 6.21 -1.22
C ALA A 63 14.10 6.33 0.30
N ILE A 64 15.35 6.53 0.73
CA ILE A 64 15.70 6.79 2.13
C ILE A 64 14.88 7.96 2.70
N LEU A 65 14.82 9.07 1.97
CA LEU A 65 14.10 10.27 2.39
C LEU A 65 12.58 10.07 2.38
N LEU A 66 12.02 9.32 1.42
CA LEU A 66 10.59 9.03 1.35
C LEU A 66 10.13 8.07 2.45
N LEU A 67 10.93 7.05 2.76
CA LEU A 67 10.66 6.13 3.87
C LEU A 67 10.71 6.85 5.23
N ASN A 68 11.43 7.97 5.29
CA ASN A 68 11.50 8.88 6.44
C ASN A 68 10.79 10.23 6.17
N ALA A 69 9.79 10.25 5.28
CA ALA A 69 9.10 11.49 4.91
C ALA A 69 8.56 12.22 6.13
N ASN A 70 8.62 13.55 6.08
CA ASN A 70 8.24 14.47 7.15
C ASN A 70 9.10 14.36 8.44
N LYS A 71 10.26 13.69 8.38
CA LYS A 71 11.27 13.66 9.44
C LYS A 71 12.61 14.14 8.92
N LEU A 72 13.39 14.81 9.78
CA LEU A 72 14.76 15.20 9.47
C LEU A 72 15.64 13.94 9.45
N VAL A 73 16.34 13.71 8.35
CA VAL A 73 17.36 12.67 8.23
C VAL A 73 18.73 13.34 8.20
N THR A 74 19.60 12.99 9.15
CA THR A 74 20.94 13.58 9.21
C THR A 74 21.80 13.13 8.03
N THR A 75 22.79 13.93 7.67
CA THR A 75 23.74 13.57 6.60
C THR A 75 24.45 12.26 6.92
N ASP A 76 24.81 12.04 8.19
CA ASP A 76 25.53 10.83 8.62
C ASP A 76 24.62 9.60 8.53
N ALA A 77 23.36 9.70 8.95
CA ALA A 77 22.39 8.62 8.79
C ALA A 77 22.11 8.29 7.31
N ILE A 78 22.13 9.30 6.42
CA ILE A 78 22.04 9.07 4.97
C ILE A 78 23.27 8.29 4.49
N ILE A 79 24.47 8.70 4.90
CA ILE A 79 25.71 8.03 4.49
C ILE A 79 25.70 6.57 4.94
N ASP A 80 25.38 6.32 6.21
CA ASP A 80 25.29 4.98 6.77
C ASP A 80 24.26 4.13 6.00
N GLN A 81 23.09 4.69 5.68
CA GLN A 81 22.06 3.96 4.93
C GLN A 81 22.46 3.70 3.48
N MET A 82 23.17 4.62 2.81
CA MET A 82 23.55 4.47 1.41
C MET A 82 24.70 3.48 1.21
N TRP A 83 25.69 3.50 2.10
CA TRP A 83 26.96 2.78 1.92
C TRP A 83 27.28 1.76 3.02
N GLY A 84 26.47 1.68 4.09
CA GLY A 84 26.74 0.81 5.23
C GLY A 84 28.10 1.10 5.85
N SER A 85 28.85 0.05 6.16
CA SER A 85 30.17 0.16 6.80
C SER A 85 31.32 0.61 5.88
N ARG A 86 31.06 0.94 4.61
CA ARG A 86 32.10 1.30 3.62
C ARG A 86 31.77 2.57 2.83
N PRO A 87 31.60 3.73 3.50
CA PRO A 87 31.38 4.98 2.80
C PRO A 87 32.66 5.45 2.09
N PRO A 88 32.56 6.11 0.92
CA PRO A 88 33.70 6.77 0.29
C PRO A 88 34.10 8.02 1.06
N ASP A 89 35.37 8.43 0.97
CA ASP A 89 35.86 9.66 1.62
C ASP A 89 35.06 10.91 1.19
N SER A 90 34.55 10.91 -0.04
CA SER A 90 33.74 11.98 -0.60
C SER A 90 32.23 11.84 -0.32
N ALA A 91 31.80 11.01 0.63
CA ALA A 91 30.38 10.68 0.85
C ALA A 91 29.49 11.91 1.06
N ARG A 92 29.92 12.87 1.90
CA ARG A 92 29.16 14.12 2.13
C ARG A 92 28.96 14.93 0.85
N ALA A 93 30.01 15.06 0.03
CA ALA A 93 29.94 15.76 -1.25
C ALA A 93 29.04 15.01 -2.25
N ALA A 94 29.10 13.67 -2.26
CA ALA A 94 28.23 12.83 -3.08
C ALA A 94 26.75 13.00 -2.70
N VAL A 95 26.42 13.03 -1.41
CA VAL A 95 25.04 13.30 -0.93
C VAL A 95 24.54 14.65 -1.46
N GLN A 96 25.33 15.72 -1.33
CA GLN A 96 24.95 17.04 -1.84
C GLN A 96 24.67 17.02 -3.35
N MET A 97 25.55 16.38 -4.13
CA MET A 97 25.38 16.17 -5.57
C MET A 97 24.09 15.41 -5.90
N TYR A 98 23.78 14.35 -5.16
CA TYR A 98 22.56 13.56 -5.36
C TYR A 98 21.31 14.37 -4.99
N VAL A 99 21.33 15.14 -3.91
CA VAL A 99 20.24 16.06 -3.54
C VAL A 99 19.99 17.08 -4.64
N CYS A 100 21.04 17.67 -5.22
CA CYS A 100 20.89 18.57 -6.37
C CYS A 100 20.26 17.86 -7.58
N GLY A 101 20.65 16.63 -7.86
CA GLY A 101 20.04 15.81 -8.92
C GLY A 101 18.56 15.49 -8.68
N ILE A 102 18.22 15.11 -7.44
CA ILE A 102 16.83 14.88 -7.02
C ILE A 102 16.02 16.16 -7.17
N ARG A 103 16.52 17.30 -6.65
CA ARG A 103 15.84 18.59 -6.77
C ARG A 103 15.57 18.97 -8.22
N ARG A 104 16.51 18.75 -9.14
CA ARG A 104 16.28 18.96 -10.57
C ARG A 104 15.25 18.02 -11.16
N SER A 105 15.20 16.76 -10.71
CA SER A 105 14.21 15.79 -11.20
C SER A 105 12.80 16.14 -10.71
N LEU A 106 12.69 16.57 -9.45
CA LEU A 106 11.44 16.92 -8.78
C LEU A 106 10.95 18.34 -9.13
N ALA A 107 11.86 19.26 -9.46
CA ALA A 107 11.52 20.60 -9.93
C ALA A 107 10.74 20.53 -11.26
N GLY A 108 9.79 21.45 -11.40
CA GLY A 108 9.20 21.81 -12.69
C GLY A 108 10.08 22.90 -13.31
N ASP A 109 9.49 23.85 -14.02
CA ASP A 109 10.22 24.98 -14.64
C ASP A 109 10.69 26.06 -13.63
N GLY A 110 10.90 25.71 -12.35
CA GLY A 110 11.29 26.63 -11.25
C GLY A 110 12.71 26.41 -10.71
N ASP A 111 13.19 27.33 -9.87
CA ASP A 111 14.56 27.29 -9.29
C ASP A 111 14.79 26.03 -8.43
N PRO A 112 15.79 25.19 -8.76
CA PRO A 112 16.16 24.00 -7.97
C PRO A 112 16.57 24.27 -6.51
N ARG A 113 16.92 25.52 -6.13
CA ARG A 113 17.42 25.86 -4.79
C ARG A 113 16.33 26.11 -3.75
N GLU A 114 15.13 26.47 -4.16
CA GLU A 114 13.97 26.72 -3.28
C GLU A 114 12.94 25.60 -3.37
N HIS A 115 13.40 24.36 -3.19
CA HIS A 115 12.50 23.23 -3.39
C HIS A 115 11.63 22.95 -2.16
N ALA A 116 10.34 23.32 -2.24
CA ALA A 116 9.35 23.11 -1.18
C ALA A 116 9.25 21.67 -0.66
N VAL A 117 9.57 20.67 -1.50
CA VAL A 117 9.51 19.24 -1.19
C VAL A 117 10.78 18.75 -0.49
N LEU A 118 11.99 19.14 -0.93
CA LEU A 118 13.25 18.64 -0.38
C LEU A 118 14.08 19.78 0.22
N LYS A 119 13.95 19.97 1.52
CA LYS A 119 14.57 21.04 2.29
C LYS A 119 15.95 20.63 2.81
N THR A 120 16.90 21.55 2.74
CA THR A 120 18.18 21.42 3.45
C THR A 120 18.03 22.03 4.83
N CYS A 121 18.45 21.30 5.84
CA CYS A 121 18.54 21.74 7.22
C CYS A 121 20.01 21.72 7.67
N PRO A 122 20.39 22.41 8.76
CA PRO A 122 21.79 22.50 9.19
C PRO A 122 22.52 21.15 9.33
N SER A 123 21.82 20.10 9.76
CA SER A 123 22.40 18.75 9.99
C SER A 123 22.02 17.70 8.95
N GLY A 124 21.23 18.04 7.92
CA GLY A 124 20.74 17.05 6.96
C GLY A 124 19.60 17.54 6.08
N TYR A 125 18.66 16.64 5.79
CA TYR A 125 17.63 16.86 4.79
C TYR A 125 16.26 16.41 5.29
N LEU A 126 15.24 17.16 4.87
CA LEU A 126 13.84 16.90 5.16
C LEU A 126 13.07 16.83 3.85
N LEU A 127 12.47 15.67 3.57
CA LEU A 127 11.51 15.53 2.48
C LEU A 127 10.10 15.71 3.03
N VAL A 128 9.41 16.76 2.58
CA VAL A 128 8.04 17.09 2.95
C VAL A 128 7.09 16.47 1.93
N ALA A 129 6.19 15.60 2.41
CA ALA A 129 5.12 15.02 1.63
C ALA A 129 3.78 15.35 2.30
N ALA A 130 2.93 16.07 1.59
CA ALA A 130 1.58 16.39 2.06
C ALA A 130 0.73 15.13 2.21
N PRO A 131 -0.33 15.16 3.05
CA PRO A 131 -1.25 14.03 3.20
C PRO A 131 -1.73 13.51 1.85
N GLY A 132 -1.61 12.20 1.63
CA GLY A 132 -2.04 11.56 0.39
C GLY A 132 -1.05 11.61 -0.78
N GLN A 133 0.08 12.32 -0.67
CA GLN A 133 1.10 12.33 -1.74
C GLN A 133 1.96 11.06 -1.75
N LEU A 134 2.17 10.42 -0.60
CA LEU A 134 2.97 9.21 -0.45
C LEU A 134 2.09 7.97 -0.28
N ASP A 135 2.28 6.95 -1.12
CA ASP A 135 1.48 5.71 -1.12
C ASP A 135 1.60 4.92 0.19
N VAL A 136 2.79 4.80 0.78
CA VAL A 136 2.96 4.13 2.09
C VAL A 136 2.19 4.83 3.21
N SER A 137 2.13 6.16 3.19
CA SER A 137 1.32 6.93 4.15
C SER A 137 -0.18 6.68 3.95
N ARG A 138 -0.63 6.57 2.70
CA ARG A 138 -2.03 6.21 2.37
C ARG A 138 -2.36 4.80 2.80
N PHE A 139 -1.47 3.85 2.52
CA PHE A 139 -1.59 2.46 2.92
C PHE A 139 -1.80 2.35 4.43
N ARG A 140 -0.91 2.96 5.23
CA ARG A 140 -1.03 2.98 6.69
C ARG A 140 -2.30 3.67 7.18
N ALA A 141 -2.73 4.75 6.52
CA ALA A 141 -3.99 5.42 6.85
C ALA A 141 -5.21 4.50 6.62
N HIS A 142 -5.22 3.71 5.54
CA HIS A 142 -6.26 2.70 5.33
C HIS A 142 -6.20 1.59 6.39
N LEU A 143 -5.01 1.12 6.78
CA LEU A 143 -4.87 0.12 7.86
C LEU A 143 -5.42 0.64 9.19
N THR A 144 -5.10 1.89 9.56
CA THR A 144 -5.62 2.52 10.77
C THR A 144 -7.13 2.64 10.74
N ARG A 145 -7.72 3.04 9.60
CA ARG A 145 -9.18 3.09 9.44
C ARG A 145 -9.82 1.70 9.54
N ALA A 146 -9.24 0.70 8.87
CA ALA A 146 -9.72 -0.67 8.92
C ALA A 146 -9.77 -1.21 10.36
N ARG A 147 -8.71 -0.98 11.16
CA ARG A 147 -8.67 -1.38 12.57
C ARG A 147 -9.74 -0.68 13.40
N GLY A 148 -9.92 0.63 13.25
CA GLY A 148 -10.99 1.35 13.96
C GLY A 148 -12.40 0.89 13.56
N LEU A 149 -12.60 0.42 12.33
CA LEU A 149 -13.86 -0.19 11.90
C LEU A 149 -14.08 -1.57 12.54
N LEU A 150 -13.03 -2.37 12.71
CA LEU A 150 -13.11 -3.64 13.45
C LEU A 150 -13.47 -3.42 14.91
N ASP A 151 -12.88 -2.41 15.56
CA ASP A 151 -13.19 -2.07 16.96
C ASP A 151 -14.67 -1.69 17.17
N THR A 152 -15.35 -1.28 16.10
CA THR A 152 -16.79 -0.93 16.11
C THR A 152 -17.68 -2.00 15.46
N GLY A 153 -17.13 -3.18 15.16
CA GLY A 153 -17.88 -4.32 14.58
C GLY A 153 -18.24 -4.16 13.10
N ARG A 154 -17.69 -3.17 12.40
CA ARG A 154 -17.99 -2.87 10.99
C ARG A 154 -17.09 -3.68 10.05
N CYS A 155 -17.20 -5.00 10.11
CA CYS A 155 -16.32 -5.94 9.38
C CYS A 155 -16.31 -5.72 7.86
N VAL A 156 -17.45 -5.48 7.23
CA VAL A 156 -17.56 -5.25 5.77
C VAL A 156 -16.77 -4.00 5.35
N ASP A 157 -16.91 -2.92 6.10
CA ASP A 157 -16.21 -1.66 5.83
C ASP A 157 -14.70 -1.81 6.08
N ALA A 158 -14.32 -2.54 7.14
CA ALA A 158 -12.92 -2.84 7.42
C ALA A 158 -12.26 -3.64 6.28
N ALA A 159 -12.96 -4.65 5.73
CA ALA A 159 -12.48 -5.42 4.59
C ALA A 159 -12.30 -4.54 3.34
N ALA A 160 -13.19 -3.57 3.12
CA ALA A 160 -13.06 -2.60 2.03
C ALA A 160 -11.82 -1.70 2.21
N GLU A 161 -11.56 -1.21 3.42
CA GLU A 161 -10.36 -0.42 3.71
C GLU A 161 -9.07 -1.24 3.52
N PHE A 162 -9.03 -2.50 3.95
CA PHE A 162 -7.88 -3.37 3.67
C PHE A 162 -7.67 -3.60 2.17
N ARG A 163 -8.74 -3.82 1.39
CA ARG A 163 -8.65 -3.93 -0.08
C ARG A 163 -8.10 -2.65 -0.72
N LEU A 164 -8.56 -1.49 -0.28
CA LEU A 164 -8.02 -0.20 -0.75
C LEU A 164 -6.53 -0.06 -0.40
N ALA A 165 -6.13 -0.45 0.81
CA ALA A 165 -4.73 -0.45 1.23
C ALA A 165 -3.88 -1.32 0.30
N LEU A 166 -4.28 -2.58 0.11
CA LEU A 166 -3.56 -3.56 -0.71
C LEU A 166 -3.52 -3.16 -2.19
N SER A 167 -4.53 -2.45 -2.71
CA SER A 167 -4.54 -1.96 -4.09
C SER A 167 -3.44 -0.92 -4.41
N LEU A 168 -2.84 -0.30 -3.39
CA LEU A 168 -1.73 0.64 -3.56
C LEU A 168 -0.41 -0.05 -3.95
N TRP A 169 -0.31 -1.35 -3.68
CA TRP A 169 0.87 -2.16 -3.97
C TRP A 169 0.94 -2.50 -5.46
N ARG A 170 2.10 -2.22 -6.06
CA ARG A 170 2.40 -2.49 -7.48
C ARG A 170 3.40 -3.63 -7.69
N GLY A 171 3.81 -4.29 -6.63
CA GLY A 171 4.86 -5.31 -6.66
C GLY A 171 5.66 -5.29 -5.36
N ARG A 172 6.88 -5.84 -5.42
CA ARG A 172 7.83 -5.80 -4.31
C ARG A 172 8.24 -4.35 -4.00
N VAL A 173 8.29 -3.99 -2.72
CA VAL A 173 8.72 -2.65 -2.26
C VAL A 173 10.06 -2.28 -2.91
N LEU A 174 10.13 -1.13 -3.59
CA LEU A 174 11.35 -0.60 -4.18
C LEU A 174 12.14 -1.63 -5.01
N ALA A 175 11.45 -2.51 -5.75
CA ALA A 175 12.07 -3.65 -6.45
C ALA A 175 13.26 -3.28 -7.37
N ASP A 176 13.25 -2.07 -7.93
CA ASP A 176 14.30 -1.51 -8.77
C ASP A 176 15.59 -1.14 -8.00
N LEU A 177 15.51 -1.12 -6.67
CA LEU A 177 16.58 -0.80 -5.73
C LEU A 177 17.11 -2.02 -4.99
N ALA A 178 16.82 -3.24 -5.43
CA ALA A 178 17.28 -4.48 -4.79
C ALA A 178 18.82 -4.61 -4.63
N ARG A 179 19.60 -3.78 -5.34
CA ARG A 179 21.09 -3.71 -5.21
C ARG A 179 21.57 -2.72 -4.13
N TRP A 180 20.67 -1.99 -3.49
CA TRP A 180 21.00 -1.08 -2.40
C TRP A 180 21.37 -1.91 -1.16
N PRO A 181 22.56 -1.72 -0.55
CA PRO A 181 23.02 -2.57 0.55
C PRO A 181 22.02 -2.75 1.72
N GLU A 182 21.28 -1.71 2.08
CA GLU A 182 20.31 -1.76 3.19
C GLU A 182 18.88 -2.11 2.73
N TYR A 183 18.67 -2.46 1.46
CA TYR A 183 17.34 -2.69 0.87
C TYR A 183 16.49 -3.67 1.68
N ASP A 184 17.05 -4.83 2.03
CA ASP A 184 16.29 -5.90 2.70
C ASP A 184 15.70 -5.44 4.03
N ARG A 185 16.43 -4.60 4.77
CA ARG A 185 15.97 -4.05 6.05
C ARG A 185 14.70 -3.22 5.88
N TYR A 186 14.66 -2.36 4.85
CA TYR A 186 13.53 -1.47 4.59
C TYR A 186 12.36 -2.20 3.93
N ALA A 187 12.66 -3.06 2.94
CA ALA A 187 11.64 -3.82 2.23
C ALA A 187 10.91 -4.78 3.17
N ARG A 188 11.64 -5.47 4.06
CA ARG A 188 11.08 -6.46 4.97
C ARG A 188 9.96 -5.89 5.86
N TYR A 189 10.16 -4.75 6.51
CA TYR A 189 9.17 -4.19 7.42
C TYR A 189 7.85 -3.85 6.71
N LEU A 190 7.93 -3.28 5.50
CA LEU A 190 6.74 -2.95 4.73
C LEU A 190 6.06 -4.20 4.16
N GLU A 191 6.81 -5.20 3.71
CA GLU A 191 6.24 -6.47 3.27
C GLU A 191 5.57 -7.24 4.43
N GLU A 192 6.10 -7.14 5.66
CA GLU A 192 5.45 -7.66 6.86
C GLU A 192 4.13 -6.93 7.15
N GLU A 193 4.08 -5.60 7.04
CA GLU A 193 2.82 -4.84 7.16
C GLU A 193 1.81 -5.25 6.07
N ARG A 194 2.27 -5.44 4.83
CA ARG A 194 1.44 -5.94 3.72
C ARG A 194 0.85 -7.30 4.03
N LEU A 195 1.70 -8.21 4.49
CA LEU A 195 1.32 -9.58 4.79
C LEU A 195 0.25 -9.60 5.88
N SER A 196 0.44 -8.83 6.95
CA SER A 196 -0.55 -8.70 8.02
C SER A 196 -1.88 -8.13 7.50
N ALA A 197 -1.85 -7.10 6.65
CA ALA A 197 -3.05 -6.53 6.05
C ALA A 197 -3.78 -7.53 5.14
N LEU A 198 -3.03 -8.31 4.37
CA LEU A 198 -3.56 -9.36 3.50
C LEU A 198 -4.23 -10.47 4.31
N GLU A 199 -3.59 -10.91 5.39
CA GLU A 199 -4.15 -11.90 6.31
C GLU A 199 -5.45 -11.41 6.95
N SER A 200 -5.48 -10.18 7.47
CA SER A 200 -6.71 -9.59 8.05
C SER A 200 -7.84 -9.49 7.03
N ARG A 201 -7.53 -9.07 5.79
CA ARG A 201 -8.53 -9.05 4.71
C ARG A 201 -9.09 -10.44 4.44
N ILE A 202 -8.22 -11.45 4.29
CA ILE A 202 -8.64 -12.82 3.99
C ILE A 202 -9.51 -13.38 5.13
N ASP A 203 -9.14 -13.12 6.39
CA ASP A 203 -9.93 -13.59 7.52
C ASP A 203 -11.35 -13.00 7.50
N LEU A 204 -11.48 -11.71 7.17
CA LEU A 204 -12.79 -11.07 6.99
C LEU A 204 -13.56 -11.60 5.78
N ASP A 205 -12.89 -11.80 4.64
CA ASP A 205 -13.54 -12.33 3.44
C ASP A 205 -14.03 -13.77 3.68
N LEU A 206 -13.26 -14.57 4.44
CA LEU A 206 -13.68 -15.91 4.85
C LEU A 206 -14.96 -15.87 5.69
N GLU A 207 -15.11 -14.93 6.63
CA GLU A 207 -16.31 -14.78 7.47
C GLU A 207 -17.59 -14.56 6.66
N HIS A 208 -17.51 -13.89 5.51
CA HIS A 208 -18.64 -13.64 4.62
C HIS A 208 -18.93 -14.82 3.67
N GLY A 209 -18.10 -15.87 3.71
CA GLY A 209 -18.19 -17.05 2.86
C GLY A 209 -17.16 -17.00 1.72
N PRO A 210 -16.35 -18.06 1.52
CA PRO A 210 -15.35 -18.08 0.46
C PRO A 210 -16.02 -18.18 -0.91
N ASP A 211 -15.65 -17.27 -1.81
CA ASP A 211 -15.91 -17.41 -3.24
C ASP A 211 -14.76 -18.13 -3.96
N ALA A 212 -14.97 -18.44 -5.24
CA ALA A 212 -13.96 -19.09 -6.05
C ALA A 212 -12.70 -18.22 -6.24
N GLY A 213 -12.84 -16.89 -6.20
CA GLY A 213 -11.73 -15.96 -6.32
C GLY A 213 -10.80 -16.02 -5.11
N LEU A 214 -11.35 -16.05 -3.89
CA LEU A 214 -10.59 -16.15 -2.65
C LEU A 214 -9.84 -17.49 -2.56
N ILE A 215 -10.46 -18.59 -2.99
CA ILE A 215 -9.78 -19.90 -3.04
C ILE A 215 -8.59 -19.84 -4.01
N ALA A 216 -8.79 -19.34 -5.23
CA ALA A 216 -7.72 -19.24 -6.22
C ALA A 216 -6.57 -18.33 -5.74
N GLU A 217 -6.88 -17.23 -5.08
CA GLU A 217 -5.89 -16.34 -4.47
C GLU A 217 -5.11 -17.06 -3.35
N LEU A 218 -5.79 -17.77 -2.47
CA LEU A 218 -5.16 -18.54 -1.39
C LEU A 218 -4.27 -19.66 -1.90
N GLU A 219 -4.62 -20.32 -3.01
CA GLU A 219 -3.75 -21.30 -3.67
C GLU A 219 -2.45 -20.66 -4.18
N GLN A 220 -2.55 -19.49 -4.81
CA GLN A 220 -1.37 -18.73 -5.24
C GLN A 220 -0.49 -18.32 -4.06
N LEU A 221 -1.10 -17.86 -2.96
CA LEU A 221 -0.37 -17.49 -1.75
C LEU A 221 0.33 -18.68 -1.10
N CYS A 222 -0.31 -19.86 -1.06
CA CYS A 222 0.33 -21.07 -0.56
C CYS A 222 1.50 -21.53 -1.45
N ALA A 223 1.40 -21.34 -2.77
CA ALA A 223 2.50 -21.64 -3.69
C ALA A 223 3.68 -20.66 -3.54
N TYR A 224 3.39 -19.37 -3.33
CA TYR A 224 4.42 -18.34 -3.19
C TYR A 224 5.04 -18.30 -1.78
N HIS A 225 4.27 -18.69 -0.75
CA HIS A 225 4.70 -18.76 0.65
C HIS A 225 4.52 -20.17 1.21
N PRO A 226 5.27 -21.17 0.70
CA PRO A 226 5.09 -22.57 1.05
C PRO A 226 5.25 -22.87 2.55
N TYR A 227 6.06 -22.09 3.26
CA TYR A 227 6.30 -22.25 4.70
C TYR A 227 5.35 -21.46 5.60
N CYS A 228 4.43 -20.67 5.03
CA CYS A 228 3.47 -19.90 5.80
C CYS A 228 2.23 -20.74 6.12
N GLU A 229 2.25 -21.41 7.28
CA GLU A 229 1.12 -22.22 7.76
C GLU A 229 -0.20 -21.44 7.85
N GLY A 230 -0.15 -20.12 8.06
CA GLY A 230 -1.33 -19.26 8.12
C GLY A 230 -2.15 -19.27 6.82
N PHE A 231 -1.49 -19.29 5.66
CA PHE A 231 -2.18 -19.37 4.37
C PHE A 231 -2.76 -20.75 4.11
N HIS A 232 -1.99 -21.81 4.40
CA HIS A 232 -2.49 -23.19 4.30
C HIS A 232 -3.73 -23.38 5.17
N ARG A 233 -3.72 -22.87 6.41
CA ARG A 233 -4.86 -22.91 7.32
C ARG A 233 -6.10 -22.23 6.71
N ARG A 234 -5.94 -21.03 6.16
CA ARG A 234 -7.05 -20.27 5.54
C ARG A 234 -7.59 -20.97 4.28
N LEU A 235 -6.71 -21.56 3.47
CA LEU A 235 -7.11 -22.35 2.30
C LEU A 235 -7.89 -23.62 2.70
N MET A 236 -7.46 -24.32 3.76
CA MET A 236 -8.22 -25.45 4.32
C MET A 236 -9.62 -25.03 4.78
N LEU A 237 -9.73 -23.90 5.48
CA LEU A 237 -11.00 -23.36 5.94
C LEU A 237 -11.91 -22.96 4.76
N ALA A 238 -11.33 -22.33 3.73
CA ALA A 238 -12.06 -21.96 2.51
C ALA A 238 -12.66 -23.21 1.85
N TYR A 239 -11.84 -24.23 1.61
CA TYR A 239 -12.30 -25.49 1.04
C TYR A 239 -13.37 -26.18 1.89
N CYS A 240 -13.18 -26.22 3.21
CA CYS A 240 -14.17 -26.81 4.12
C CYS A 240 -15.53 -26.08 4.06
N ARG A 241 -15.53 -24.75 4.06
CA ARG A 241 -16.76 -23.93 3.97
C ARG A 241 -17.47 -24.06 2.62
N SER A 242 -16.73 -24.39 1.55
CA SER A 242 -17.30 -24.73 0.24
C SER A 242 -17.70 -26.21 0.08
N GLY A 243 -17.67 -27.02 1.15
CA GLY A 243 -18.02 -28.44 1.12
C GLY A 243 -16.96 -29.36 0.48
N ARG A 244 -15.78 -28.83 0.17
CA ARG A 244 -14.67 -29.49 -0.54
C ARG A 244 -13.65 -30.07 0.45
N ARG A 245 -14.11 -31.01 1.28
CA ARG A 245 -13.31 -31.54 2.40
C ARG A 245 -12.06 -32.31 1.97
N ALA A 246 -12.13 -33.04 0.86
CA ALA A 246 -10.98 -33.79 0.34
C ALA A 246 -9.83 -32.84 -0.01
N GLU A 247 -10.15 -31.76 -0.72
CA GLU A 247 -9.17 -30.74 -1.10
C GLU A 247 -8.60 -30.00 0.12
N ALA A 248 -9.39 -29.78 1.17
CA ALA A 248 -8.89 -29.23 2.43
C ALA A 248 -7.85 -30.16 3.09
N LEU A 249 -8.07 -31.48 3.08
CA LEU A 249 -7.10 -32.44 3.62
C LEU A 249 -5.86 -32.57 2.72
N ASP A 250 -6.01 -32.46 1.41
CA ASP A 250 -4.89 -32.43 0.47
C ASP A 250 -3.97 -31.23 0.71
N VAL A 251 -4.53 -30.06 1.02
CA VAL A 251 -3.75 -28.86 1.41
C VAL A 251 -2.89 -29.16 2.63
N TYR A 252 -3.46 -29.76 3.68
CA TYR A 252 -2.70 -30.15 4.88
C TYR A 252 -1.57 -31.12 4.53
N ALA A 253 -1.86 -32.16 3.74
CA ALA A 253 -0.87 -33.17 3.37
C ALA A 253 0.28 -32.56 2.55
N ARG A 254 -0.02 -31.62 1.63
CA ARG A 254 1.00 -30.85 0.90
C ARG A 254 1.85 -30.00 1.84
N ALA A 255 1.23 -29.22 2.72
CA ALA A 255 1.93 -28.36 3.68
C ALA A 255 2.83 -29.16 4.62
N GLN A 256 2.33 -30.27 5.18
CA GLN A 256 3.10 -31.16 6.05
C GLN A 256 4.33 -31.72 5.35
N ARG A 257 4.16 -32.18 4.11
CA ARG A 257 5.28 -32.72 3.32
C ARG A 257 6.37 -31.67 3.11
N VAL A 258 5.99 -30.47 2.66
CA VAL A 258 6.92 -29.36 2.44
C VAL A 258 7.65 -28.95 3.73
N LEU A 259 6.93 -28.82 4.85
CA LEU A 259 7.55 -28.46 6.14
C LEU A 259 8.52 -29.52 6.65
N ARG A 260 8.21 -30.81 6.46
CA ARG A 260 9.08 -31.91 6.86
C ARG A 260 10.31 -32.04 5.97
N GLU A 261 10.12 -32.00 4.65
CA GLU A 261 11.18 -32.26 3.68
C GLU A 261 12.16 -31.09 3.56
N GLU A 262 11.66 -29.84 3.55
CA GLU A 262 12.49 -28.65 3.27
C GLU A 262 12.98 -27.95 4.55
N VAL A 263 12.20 -28.02 5.64
CA VAL A 263 12.48 -27.28 6.89
C VAL A 263 12.80 -28.22 8.06
N GLY A 264 12.41 -29.49 7.98
CA GLY A 264 12.63 -30.46 9.06
C GLY A 264 11.71 -30.27 10.27
N ILE A 265 10.54 -29.64 10.09
CA ILE A 265 9.59 -29.37 11.18
C ILE A 265 8.21 -29.98 10.92
N GLU A 266 7.47 -30.24 12.01
CA GLU A 266 6.07 -30.65 11.96
C GLU A 266 5.13 -29.45 11.83
N PRO A 267 3.95 -29.61 11.19
CA PRO A 267 2.89 -28.59 11.19
C PRO A 267 2.55 -28.11 12.60
N GLY A 268 2.44 -26.80 12.80
CA GLY A 268 2.06 -26.17 14.05
C GLY A 268 0.65 -26.51 14.53
N GLN A 269 0.37 -26.17 15.78
CA GLN A 269 -0.89 -26.51 16.46
C GLN A 269 -2.13 -25.97 15.73
N ALA A 270 -2.06 -24.74 15.20
CA ALA A 270 -3.18 -24.11 14.53
C ALA A 270 -3.59 -24.87 13.24
N LEU A 271 -2.62 -25.33 12.45
CA LEU A 271 -2.88 -26.08 11.23
C LEU A 271 -3.41 -27.49 11.54
N ARG A 272 -2.80 -28.16 12.53
CA ARG A 272 -3.28 -29.47 13.04
C ARG A 272 -4.68 -29.41 13.66
N ALA A 273 -5.07 -28.27 14.24
CA ALA A 273 -6.41 -28.10 14.79
C ALA A 273 -7.47 -28.14 13.68
N VAL A 274 -7.26 -27.42 12.57
CA VAL A 274 -8.20 -27.42 11.43
C VAL A 274 -8.33 -28.82 10.82
N GLN A 275 -7.22 -29.55 10.64
CA GLN A 275 -7.27 -30.93 10.16
C GLN A 275 -8.14 -31.83 11.06
N ARG A 276 -7.96 -31.75 12.37
CA ARG A 276 -8.73 -32.54 13.34
C ARG A 276 -10.22 -32.23 13.27
N THR A 277 -10.59 -30.96 13.17
CA THR A 277 -12.00 -30.54 13.02
C THR A 277 -12.61 -31.16 11.76
N ILE A 278 -11.95 -31.05 10.61
CA ILE A 278 -12.44 -31.59 9.33
C ILE A 278 -12.66 -33.12 9.41
N LEU A 279 -11.73 -33.85 10.04
CA LEU A 279 -11.84 -35.31 10.20
C LEU A 279 -12.99 -35.71 11.15
N GLN A 280 -13.25 -34.92 12.19
CA GLN A 280 -14.33 -35.18 13.14
C GLN A 280 -15.71 -34.93 12.52
N ASP A 281 -15.86 -33.86 11.74
CA ASP A 281 -17.12 -33.52 11.05
C ASP A 281 -17.51 -34.58 10.02
N GLY A 282 -16.55 -35.11 9.25
CA GLY A 282 -16.79 -36.22 8.31
C GLY A 282 -17.14 -37.56 8.98
N GLY A 283 -16.71 -37.76 10.24
CA GLY A 283 -17.04 -38.94 11.04
C GLY A 283 -18.48 -38.94 11.57
N GLN A 284 -19.05 -37.76 11.83
CA GLN A 284 -20.43 -37.64 12.31
C GLN A 284 -21.45 -37.92 11.19
N GLU A 285 -21.20 -37.48 9.96
CA GLU A 285 -22.05 -37.76 8.80
C GLU A 285 -22.10 -39.26 8.44
N ARG A 286 -20.96 -39.97 8.52
CA ARG A 286 -20.91 -41.43 8.32
C ARG A 286 -21.67 -42.22 9.40
N ARG A 287 -21.67 -41.73 10.65
CA ARG A 287 -22.41 -42.36 11.75
C ARG A 287 -23.92 -42.12 11.66
N GLN A 288 -24.36 -40.97 11.17
CA GLN A 288 -25.79 -40.68 10.96
C GLN A 288 -26.37 -41.45 9.76
N SER A 289 -25.60 -41.61 8.68
CA SER A 289 -26.01 -42.41 7.52
C SER A 289 -26.09 -43.92 7.82
N ASN A 290 -25.24 -44.45 8.70
CA ASN A 290 -25.33 -45.84 9.19
C ASN A 290 -26.44 -46.10 10.23
N ARG A 291 -27.05 -45.06 10.84
CA ARG A 291 -28.17 -45.21 11.80
C ARG A 291 -29.56 -45.13 11.15
N ARG A 292 -29.63 -44.78 9.85
CA ARG A 292 -30.87 -44.67 9.08
C ARG A 292 -31.09 -45.86 8.11
N ARG A 293 -30.26 -46.88 8.21
CA ARG A 293 -30.42 -48.20 7.57
C ARG A 293 -30.72 -49.22 8.65
#